data_AF-A0ABD5KKQ6-F1
#
_entry.id   AF-A0ABD5KKQ6-F1
#
_cell.length_a   1.000
_cell.length_b   1.000
_cell.length_c   1.000
_cell.angle_alpha   90.00
_cell.angle_beta   90.00
_cell.angle_gamma   90.00
#
_symmetry.space_group_name_H-M   'P 1'
#
loop_
_entity.id
_entity.type
_entity.pdbx_description
1 polymer ?
#
loop_
_entity_poly.entity_id
_entity_poly.type
_entity_poly.pdbx_seq_one_letter_code
_entity_poly.pdbx_strand_id
1 'polypeptide(L)'
;MQLTEQGILHIEEEDISTMYCYRDRDGMTFDASFLFELQLHELTLYHGSVRAIQFDFEEEEAPHYEERERLVSEVQSAVRTVDTQYDGSIVK
;
A
#
# COMPACT_ATOMS: atom_id res chain seq x y z
N MET A 1 6.44 -5.41 2.91
CA MET A 1 5.01 -5.61 2.57
C MET A 1 4.63 -7.08 2.62
N GLN A 2 3.47 -7.43 3.17
CA GLN A 2 3.04 -8.83 3.29
C GLN A 2 1.52 -9.02 3.19
N LEU A 3 1.05 -10.11 2.57
CA LEU A 3 -0.36 -10.53 2.61
C LEU A 3 -0.52 -11.72 3.56
N THR A 4 -1.46 -11.63 4.51
CA THR A 4 -1.80 -12.73 5.42
C THR A 4 -2.77 -13.73 4.79
N GLU A 5 -2.88 -14.94 5.35
CA GLU A 5 -3.86 -15.95 4.94
C GLU A 5 -5.32 -15.46 5.06
N GLN A 6 -5.56 -14.43 5.88
CA GLN A 6 -6.88 -13.83 6.08
C GLN A 6 -7.20 -12.75 5.02
N GLY A 7 -6.26 -12.45 4.12
CA GLY A 7 -6.39 -11.41 3.10
C GLY A 7 -6.14 -10.00 3.64
N ILE A 8 -5.37 -9.86 4.72
CA ILE A 8 -4.96 -8.54 5.23
C ILE A 8 -3.60 -8.21 4.61
N LEU A 9 -3.54 -7.09 3.87
CA LEU A 9 -2.30 -6.55 3.32
C LEU A 9 -1.65 -5.64 4.35
N HIS A 10 -0.55 -6.09 4.93
CA HIS A 10 0.29 -5.35 5.86
C HIS A 10 1.27 -4.48 5.08
N ILE A 11 1.27 -3.19 5.41
CA ILE A 11 2.12 -2.17 4.81
C ILE A 11 2.86 -1.45 5.92
N GLU A 12 4.18 -1.58 5.91
CA GLU A 12 5.08 -0.98 6.88
C GLU A 12 5.53 0.41 6.41
N GLU A 13 6.10 1.22 7.31
CA GLU A 13 6.64 2.53 6.95
C GLU A 13 7.71 2.45 5.86
N GLU A 14 8.58 1.44 5.93
CA GLU A 14 9.66 1.23 4.95
C GLU A 14 9.11 1.00 3.53
N ASP A 15 7.99 0.30 3.40
CA ASP A 15 7.30 0.09 2.12
C ASP A 15 6.83 1.44 1.56
N ILE A 16 6.22 2.27 2.41
CA ILE A 16 5.73 3.61 2.04
C ILE A 16 6.89 4.51 1.61
N SER A 17 7.94 4.58 2.43
CA SER A 17 9.13 5.37 2.16
C SER A 17 9.80 4.99 0.84
N THR A 18 9.87 3.69 0.56
CA THR A 18 10.43 3.16 -0.69
C THR A 18 9.56 3.52 -1.89
N MET A 19 8.24 3.39 -1.79
CA MET A 19 7.31 3.80 -2.85
C MET A 19 7.41 5.32 -3.16
N TYR A 20 7.54 6.16 -2.13
CA TYR A 20 7.78 7.60 -2.30
C TYR A 20 9.15 7.89 -2.93
N CYS A 21 10.19 7.14 -2.57
CA CYS A 21 11.50 7.28 -3.21
C CYS A 21 11.41 7.04 -4.72
N TYR A 22 10.75 5.96 -5.17
CA TYR A 22 10.55 5.69 -6.59
C TYR A 22 9.74 6.79 -7.28
N ARG A 23 8.71 7.30 -6.60
CA ARG A 23 7.86 8.36 -7.16
C ARG A 23 8.63 9.67 -7.34
N ASP A 24 9.29 10.12 -6.27
CA ASP A 24 9.84 11.46 -6.19
C ASP A 24 11.25 11.54 -6.80
N ARG A 25 12.03 10.45 -6.78
CA ARG A 25 13.40 10.40 -7.33
C ARG A 25 13.44 9.87 -8.77
N ASP A 26 12.67 8.82 -9.06
CA ASP A 26 12.68 8.15 -10.37
C ASP A 26 11.52 8.60 -11.27
N GLY A 27 10.62 9.45 -10.76
CA GLY A 27 9.50 10.00 -11.52
C GLY A 27 8.41 8.99 -11.84
N MET A 28 8.37 7.87 -11.10
CA MET A 28 7.33 6.86 -11.25
C MET A 28 5.99 7.37 -10.72
N THR A 29 4.89 6.80 -11.21
CA THR A 29 3.58 7.01 -10.59
C THR A 29 3.42 6.12 -9.35
N PHE A 30 2.57 6.50 -8.40
CA PHE A 30 2.45 5.75 -7.13
C PHE A 30 1.98 4.30 -7.35
N ASP A 31 1.07 4.07 -8.29
CA ASP A 31 0.65 2.73 -8.72
C ASP A 31 1.80 1.90 -9.31
N ALA A 32 2.68 2.52 -10.10
CA ALA A 32 3.87 1.86 -10.62
C ALA A 32 4.89 1.55 -9.50
N SER A 33 5.07 2.48 -8.54
CA SER A 33 5.89 2.25 -7.34
C SER A 33 5.34 1.08 -6.52
N PHE A 34 4.03 1.02 -6.31
CA PHE A 34 3.36 -0.06 -5.58
C PHE A 34 3.54 -1.42 -6.27
N LEU A 35 3.39 -1.48 -7.60
CA LEU A 35 3.64 -2.70 -8.37
C LEU A 35 5.09 -3.17 -8.23
N PHE A 36 6.05 -2.24 -8.22
CA PHE A 36 7.44 -2.57 -8.03
C PHE A 36 7.72 -3.11 -6.62
N GLU A 37 7.10 -2.50 -5.60
CA GLU A 37 7.20 -2.96 -4.21
C GLU A 37 6.66 -4.39 -4.05
N LEU A 38 5.50 -4.69 -4.66
CA LEU A 38 4.97 -6.05 -4.70
C LEU A 38 5.97 -7.05 -5.31
N GLN A 39 6.63 -6.67 -6.40
CA GLN A 39 7.65 -7.50 -7.04
C GLN A 39 8.88 -7.70 -6.16
N LEU A 40 9.32 -6.66 -5.44
CA LEU A 40 10.46 -6.72 -4.52
C LEU A 40 10.23 -7.72 -3.38
N HIS A 41 9.01 -7.75 -2.84
CA HIS A 41 8.59 -8.70 -1.79
C HIS A 41 8.11 -10.05 -2.33
N GLU A 42 8.28 -10.32 -3.64
CA GLU A 42 7.79 -11.53 -4.32
C GLU A 42 6.27 -11.79 -4.09
N LEU A 43 5.50 -10.72 -3.88
CA LEU A 43 4.09 -10.76 -3.54
C LEU A 43 3.22 -10.63 -4.81
N THR A 44 2.36 -11.62 -5.03
CA THR A 44 1.36 -11.57 -6.12
C THR A 44 -0.03 -11.42 -5.53
N LEU A 45 -0.71 -10.32 -5.86
CA LEU A 45 -2.11 -10.10 -5.52
C LEU A 45 -2.99 -10.65 -6.64
N TYR A 46 -4.01 -11.42 -6.26
CA TYR A 46 -5.03 -11.96 -7.18
C TYR A 46 -6.37 -11.26 -6.92
N HIS A 47 -7.30 -11.33 -7.88
CA HIS A 47 -8.65 -10.81 -7.67
C HIS A 47 -9.31 -11.45 -6.43
N GLY A 48 -9.76 -10.61 -5.50
CA GLY A 48 -10.39 -11.00 -4.24
C GLY A 48 -9.42 -11.50 -3.16
N SER A 49 -8.11 -11.30 -3.35
CA SER A 49 -7.10 -11.71 -2.36
C SER A 49 -6.94 -10.70 -1.23
N VAL A 50 -7.20 -9.42 -1.50
CA VAL A 50 -7.13 -8.34 -0.49
C VAL A 50 -8.52 -8.06 0.05
N ARG A 51 -8.71 -8.35 1.33
CA ARG A 51 -9.93 -8.02 2.09
C ARG A 51 -9.81 -6.70 2.82
N ALA A 52 -8.64 -6.39 3.35
CA ALA A 52 -8.39 -5.14 4.05
C ALA A 52 -6.90 -4.80 4.03
N ILE A 53 -6.58 -3.53 4.30
CA ILE A 53 -5.21 -3.04 4.46
C ILE A 53 -4.97 -2.76 5.93
N GLN A 54 -3.80 -3.13 6.44
CA GLN A 54 -3.32 -2.74 7.76
C GLN A 54 -2.04 -1.92 7.57
N PHE A 55 -2.01 -0.72 8.14
CA PHE A 55 -0.83 0.14 8.14
C PHE A 55 -0.09 -0.08 9.47
N ASP A 56 1.09 -0.67 9.40
CA ASP A 56 1.88 -1.06 10.57
C ASP A 56 2.94 0.02 10.88
N PHE A 57 2.49 1.22 11.21
CA PHE A 57 3.35 2.31 11.70
C PHE A 57 2.59 3.25 12.64
N GLU A 58 3.30 3.82 13.62
CA GLU A 58 2.69 4.63 14.67
C GLU A 58 2.14 5.96 14.14
N GLU A 59 0.98 6.41 14.65
CA GLU A 59 0.40 7.72 14.30
C GLU A 59 1.32 8.91 14.66
N GLU A 60 2.26 8.71 15.59
CA GLU A 60 3.22 9.75 16.04
C GLU A 60 4.43 9.88 15.11
N GLU A 61 4.74 8.86 14.30
CA GLU A 61 5.79 8.87 13.27
C GLU A 61 5.21 9.07 11.85
N ALA A 62 3.88 9.10 11.74
CA ALA A 62 3.17 9.28 10.49
C ALA A 62 3.35 10.70 9.89
N PRO A 63 3.24 10.83 8.55
CA PRO A 63 3.16 12.13 7.90
C PRO A 63 1.92 12.91 8.43
N HIS A 64 1.91 14.24 8.32
CA HIS A 64 0.85 15.09 8.90
C HIS A 64 -0.56 14.54 8.57
N TYR A 65 -1.58 14.78 9.41
CA TYR A 65 -2.92 14.19 9.23
C TYR A 65 -3.46 14.30 7.78
N GLU A 66 -3.22 15.41 7.08
CA GLU A 66 -3.58 15.63 5.68
C GLU A 66 -2.82 14.72 4.70
N GLU A 67 -1.56 14.42 4.99
CA GLU A 67 -0.71 13.50 4.22
C GLU A 67 -1.10 12.05 4.47
N ARG A 68 -1.62 11.70 5.66
CA ARG A 68 -2.12 10.36 5.97
C ARG A 68 -3.37 10.01 5.16
N GLU A 69 -4.36 10.89 5.08
CA GLU A 69 -5.56 10.65 4.25
C GLU A 69 -5.19 10.49 2.77
N ARG A 70 -4.25 11.32 2.30
CA ARG A 70 -3.72 11.20 0.94
C ARG A 70 -3.03 9.86 0.72
N LEU A 71 -2.13 9.47 1.63
CA LEU A 71 -1.42 8.19 1.57
C LEU A 71 -2.40 7.01 1.50
N VAL A 72 -3.37 6.99 2.40
CA VAL A 72 -4.41 5.95 2.43
C VAL A 72 -5.12 5.86 1.09
N SER A 73 -5.52 7.01 0.53
CA SER A 73 -6.19 7.07 -0.78
C SER A 73 -5.29 6.58 -1.93
N GLU A 74 -4.01 6.97 -1.94
CA GLU A 74 -3.03 6.55 -2.94
C GLU A 74 -2.82 5.02 -2.90
N VAL A 75 -2.65 4.45 -1.70
CA VAL A 75 -2.49 3.00 -1.51
C VAL A 75 -3.77 2.25 -1.89
N GLN A 76 -4.95 2.69 -1.45
CA GLN A 76 -6.21 2.05 -1.81
C GLN A 76 -6.45 2.06 -3.32
N SER A 77 -6.13 3.17 -3.98
CA SER A 77 -6.19 3.30 -5.43
C SER A 77 -5.25 2.31 -6.11
N ALA A 78 -3.99 2.24 -5.65
CA ALA A 78 -3.00 1.31 -6.18
C ALA A 78 -3.43 -0.16 -6.03
N VAL A 79 -3.93 -0.56 -4.86
CA VAL A 79 -4.47 -1.92 -4.63
C VAL A 79 -5.63 -2.21 -5.60
N ARG A 80 -6.52 -1.25 -5.87
CA ARG A 80 -7.64 -1.46 -6.83
C ARG A 80 -7.19 -1.65 -8.28
N THR A 81 -5.97 -1.24 -8.64
CA THR A 81 -5.44 -1.50 -9.99
C THR A 81 -5.08 -2.97 -10.20
N VAL A 82 -4.78 -3.70 -9.11
CA VAL A 82 -4.38 -5.11 -9.13
C VAL A 82 -5.46 -6.06 -8.60
N ASP A 83 -6.25 -5.60 -7.62
CA ASP A 83 -7.40 -6.32 -7.08
C ASP A 83 -8.66 -5.44 -7.17
N THR A 84 -9.38 -5.59 -8.29
CA THR A 84 -10.60 -4.81 -8.54
C THR A 84 -11.76 -5.15 -7.59
N GLN A 85 -11.66 -6.23 -6.80
CA GLN A 85 -12.69 -6.62 -5.83
C GLN A 85 -12.47 -6.03 -4.44
N TYR A 86 -11.30 -5.44 -4.19
CA TYR A 86 -11.02 -4.73 -2.95
C TYR A 86 -11.94 -3.52 -2.78
N ASP A 87 -12.59 -3.42 -1.62
CA ASP A 87 -13.65 -2.44 -1.34
C ASP A 87 -13.15 -1.14 -0.68
N GLY A 88 -11.87 -1.06 -0.31
CA GLY A 88 -11.32 0.06 0.46
C GLY A 88 -11.28 -0.16 1.98
N SER A 89 -11.52 -1.38 2.47
CA SER A 89 -11.46 -1.66 3.91
C SER A 89 -10.05 -1.51 4.51
N ILE A 90 -9.98 -0.95 5.72
CA ILE A 90 -8.75 -0.77 6.51
C ILE A 90 -8.96 -1.37 7.91
N VAL A 91 -7.97 -2.10 8.41
CA VAL A 91 -7.90 -2.60 9.78
C VAL A 91 -7.09 -1.63 10.63
N LYS A 92 -7.49 -1.46 11.90
CA LYS A 92 -6.77 -0.65 12.90
C LYS A 92 -5.89 -1.54 13.77
#